data_AF-A0A1I0JG44-F1
#
_entry.id   AF-A0A1I0JG44-F1
#
_cell.length_a   1.000
_cell.length_b   1.000
_cell.length_c   1.000
_cell.angle_alpha   90.00
_cell.angle_beta   90.00
_cell.angle_gamma   90.00
#
_symmetry.space_group_name_H-M   'P 1'
#
loop_
_entity.id
_entity.type
_entity.pdbx_description
1 polymer ?
#
loop_
_entity_poly.entity_id
_entity_poly.type
_entity_poly.pdbx_seq_one_letter_code
_entity_poly.pdbx_strand_id
1 'polypeptide(L)'
;MLNIKTPANGFVSTDADPDNEYTGFARDFVNLIRDLTVELDPVYVSTHNTHVEPNTPSPETVIPFETPIELERIPWLGVYSEPLIDWFGGRDHVLETPAWKVTELENGSILIITTRTPWKGYHSKLPADDHLVDHVESREAANVLERGS
;
A
#
# COMPACT_ATOMS: atom_id res chain seq x y z
N MET A 1 -13.45 -15.20 18.06
CA MET A 1 -13.04 -14.92 16.67
C MET A 1 -14.07 -13.98 16.06
N LEU A 2 -13.71 -12.71 15.85
CA LEU A 2 -14.62 -11.70 15.30
C LEU A 2 -14.55 -11.80 13.78
N ASN A 3 -15.57 -12.39 13.14
CA ASN A 3 -15.59 -12.56 11.68
C ASN A 3 -16.46 -11.46 11.07
N ILE A 4 -15.84 -10.33 10.71
CA ILE A 4 -16.52 -9.21 10.05
C ILE A 4 -16.38 -9.41 8.54
N LYS A 5 -17.52 -9.60 7.85
CA LYS A 5 -17.61 -9.63 6.40
C LYS A 5 -18.36 -8.40 5.93
N THR A 6 -17.66 -7.46 5.30
CA THR A 6 -18.27 -6.26 4.71
C THR A 6 -17.94 -6.22 3.22
N PRO A 7 -18.95 -6.09 2.33
CA PRO A 7 -18.68 -5.90 0.90
C PRO A 7 -17.89 -4.59 0.69
N ALA A 8 -17.01 -4.52 -0.31
CA ALA A 8 -16.19 -3.34 -0.59
C ALA A 8 -16.98 -2.03 -0.67
N ASN A 9 -18.19 -2.08 -1.24
CA ASN A 9 -19.11 -0.95 -1.35
C ASN A 9 -19.78 -0.56 -0.02
N GLY A 10 -19.82 -1.46 0.96
CA GLY A 10 -20.27 -1.16 2.33
C GLY A 10 -19.14 -0.64 3.22
N PHE A 11 -17.90 -0.65 2.73
CA PHE A 11 -16.74 -0.13 3.45
C PHE A 11 -16.74 1.41 3.45
N VAL A 12 -17.22 2.03 2.36
CA VAL A 12 -17.23 3.49 2.16
C VAL A 12 -18.65 3.95 1.87
N SER A 13 -19.09 5.04 2.51
CA SER A 13 -20.36 5.68 2.15
C SER A 13 -20.25 6.33 0.78
N THR A 14 -21.21 6.06 -0.10
CA THR A 14 -21.27 6.61 -1.47
C THR A 14 -21.60 8.10 -1.52
N ASP A 15 -22.04 8.69 -0.41
CA ASP A 15 -22.61 10.04 -0.36
C ASP A 15 -21.60 11.11 0.11
N ALA A 16 -20.40 10.70 0.51
CA ALA A 16 -19.37 11.65 0.95
C ALA A 16 -18.56 12.18 -0.25
N ASP A 17 -18.07 13.41 -0.16
CA ASP A 17 -17.18 14.06 -1.14
C ASP A 17 -15.97 13.16 -1.50
N PRO A 18 -15.61 12.95 -2.78
CA PRO A 18 -14.40 12.24 -3.18
C PRO A 18 -13.11 12.78 -2.59
N ASP A 19 -13.05 14.06 -2.21
CA ASP A 19 -11.89 14.68 -1.58
C ASP A 19 -11.92 14.60 -0.03
N ASN A 20 -12.99 14.03 0.56
CA ASN A 20 -13.12 13.92 2.02
C ASN A 20 -12.36 12.73 2.62
N GLU A 21 -11.98 12.91 3.89
CA GLU A 21 -11.57 11.83 4.79
C GLU A 21 -12.57 10.67 4.80
N TYR A 22 -12.07 9.45 5.09
CA TYR A 22 -12.98 8.35 5.40
C TYR A 22 -13.85 8.67 6.62
N THR A 23 -15.03 8.07 6.66
CA THR A 23 -15.95 8.09 7.81
C THR A 23 -16.37 6.68 8.20
N GLY A 24 -16.84 6.49 9.44
CA GLY A 24 -17.33 5.20 9.91
C GLY A 24 -16.25 4.12 9.90
N PHE A 25 -16.61 2.90 9.49
CA PHE A 25 -15.71 1.75 9.57
C PHE A 25 -14.40 1.93 8.79
N ALA A 26 -14.44 2.51 7.59
CA ALA A 26 -13.21 2.77 6.82
C ALA A 26 -12.24 3.70 7.56
N ARG A 27 -12.76 4.73 8.22
CA ARG A 27 -11.94 5.65 9.03
C ARG A 27 -11.29 4.90 10.17
N ASP A 28 -12.09 4.13 10.91
CA ASP A 28 -11.64 3.42 12.09
C ASP A 28 -10.60 2.34 11.72
N PHE A 29 -10.77 1.67 10.57
CA PHE A 29 -9.79 0.73 10.02
C PHE A 29 -8.48 1.42 9.63
N VAL A 30 -8.54 2.53 8.87
CA VAL A 30 -7.31 3.25 8.46
C VAL A 30 -6.58 3.82 9.67
N ASN A 31 -7.30 4.37 10.65
CA ASN A 31 -6.70 4.86 11.89
C ASN A 31 -6.03 3.74 12.68
N LEU A 32 -6.67 2.57 12.79
CA LEU A 32 -6.04 1.42 13.43
C LEU A 32 -4.73 1.02 12.75
N ILE A 33 -4.68 1.00 11.41
CA ILE A 33 -3.43 0.70 10.68
C ILE A 33 -2.37 1.77 10.94
N ARG A 34 -2.73 3.06 10.98
CA ARG A 34 -1.79 4.14 11.31
C ARG A 34 -1.20 3.95 12.71
N ASP A 35 -2.06 3.76 13.71
CA ASP A 35 -1.65 3.61 15.10
C ASP A 35 -0.74 2.38 15.28
N LEU A 36 -1.12 1.24 14.68
CA LEU A 36 -0.29 0.02 14.72
C LEU A 36 1.03 0.18 13.96
N THR A 37 1.06 0.95 12.87
CA THR A 37 2.31 1.20 12.14
C THR A 37 3.27 2.00 13.01
N VAL A 38 2.79 3.08 13.64
CA VAL A 38 3.63 3.91 14.50
C VAL A 38 4.15 3.12 15.70
N GLU A 39 3.29 2.28 16.31
CA GLU A 39 3.66 1.49 17.49
C GLU A 39 4.63 0.34 17.16
N LEU A 40 4.42 -0.36 16.06
CA LEU A 40 5.18 -1.58 15.71
C LEU A 40 6.38 -1.34 14.79
N ASP A 41 6.44 -0.16 14.17
CA ASP A 41 7.44 0.25 13.19
C ASP A 41 7.74 -0.82 12.10
N PRO A 42 6.71 -1.32 11.39
CA PRO A 42 6.88 -2.38 10.42
C PRO A 42 7.59 -1.87 9.16
N VAL A 43 8.36 -2.75 8.50
CA VAL A 43 8.98 -2.42 7.20
C VAL A 43 7.94 -2.22 6.10
N TYR A 44 6.87 -3.01 6.13
CA TYR A 44 5.80 -2.98 5.15
C TYR A 44 4.47 -3.41 5.76
N VAL A 45 3.40 -2.69 5.42
CA VAL A 45 2.02 -3.10 5.68
C VAL A 45 1.26 -3.08 4.37
N SER A 46 0.40 -4.06 4.15
CA SER A 46 -0.46 -4.11 2.97
C SER A 46 -1.79 -4.75 3.26
N THR A 47 -2.83 -4.25 2.60
CA THR A 47 -4.11 -4.93 2.49
C THR A 47 -4.17 -5.69 1.19
N HIS A 48 -4.32 -7.01 1.27
CA HIS A 48 -4.57 -7.86 0.11
C HIS A 48 -6.06 -8.17 0.00
N ASN A 49 -6.59 -8.25 -1.23
CA ASN A 49 -7.87 -8.91 -1.42
C ASN A 49 -7.63 -10.42 -1.22
N THR A 50 -7.98 -10.93 -0.04
CA THR A 50 -8.00 -12.36 0.21
C THR A 50 -9.23 -12.96 -0.47
N HIS A 51 -9.21 -13.08 -1.80
CA HIS A 51 -9.74 -14.33 -2.34
C HIS A 51 -8.84 -15.39 -1.73
N VAL A 52 -9.29 -15.94 -0.59
CA VAL A 52 -8.46 -16.75 0.30
C VAL A 52 -8.00 -17.96 -0.50
N GLU A 53 -6.81 -17.86 -1.07
CA GLU A 53 -6.15 -19.02 -1.63
C GLU A 53 -5.85 -19.96 -0.46
N PRO A 54 -5.99 -21.28 -0.65
CA PRO A 54 -5.88 -22.27 0.42
C PRO A 54 -4.55 -22.20 1.21
N ASN A 55 -3.53 -21.51 0.68
CA ASN A 55 -2.21 -21.36 1.28
C ASN A 55 -1.96 -19.98 1.89
N THR A 56 -2.99 -19.13 2.03
CA THR A 56 -2.83 -17.81 2.68
C THR A 56 -2.41 -18.02 4.13
N PRO A 57 -1.26 -17.46 4.58
CA PRO A 57 -0.81 -17.61 5.96
C PRO A 57 -1.85 -17.09 6.97
N SER A 58 -1.85 -17.67 8.17
CA SER A 58 -2.69 -17.15 9.26
C SER A 58 -2.33 -15.70 9.54
N PRO A 59 -3.28 -14.82 9.90
CA PRO A 59 -2.99 -13.45 10.32
C PRO A 59 -1.97 -13.33 11.46
N GLU A 60 -1.73 -14.41 12.22
CA GLU A 60 -0.74 -14.48 13.31
C GLU A 60 0.66 -14.91 12.84
N THR A 61 0.83 -15.27 11.55
CA THR A 61 2.10 -15.74 11.02
C THR A 61 3.04 -14.58 10.71
N VAL A 62 4.20 -14.56 11.38
CA VAL A 62 5.33 -13.70 11.00
C VAL A 62 6.02 -14.31 9.78
N ILE A 63 5.94 -13.65 8.64
CA ILE A 63 6.57 -14.07 7.40
C ILE A 63 7.94 -13.39 7.32
N PRO A 64 9.05 -14.13 7.13
CA PRO A 64 10.35 -13.53 6.86
C PRO A 64 10.23 -12.60 5.65
N PHE A 65 10.62 -11.34 5.85
CA PHE A 65 10.59 -10.35 4.79
C PHE A 65 11.88 -10.47 3.99
N GLU A 66 11.80 -11.04 2.79
CA GLU A 66 12.94 -11.12 1.87
C GLU A 66 13.02 -9.83 1.04
N THR A 67 14.22 -9.29 0.92
CA THR A 67 14.52 -8.14 0.06
C THR A 67 15.33 -8.61 -1.15
N PRO A 68 15.06 -8.07 -2.37
CA PRO A 68 14.06 -7.05 -2.69
C PRO A 68 12.62 -7.59 -2.63
N ILE A 69 11.64 -6.73 -2.32
CA ILE A 69 10.24 -7.12 -2.52
C ILE A 69 9.97 -7.04 -4.03
N GLU A 70 9.51 -8.13 -4.63
CA GLU A 70 8.87 -8.07 -5.94
C GLU A 70 7.42 -7.62 -5.77
N LEU A 71 7.17 -6.31 -5.97
CA LEU A 71 5.82 -5.75 -6.00
C LEU A 71 5.40 -5.54 -7.46
N GLU A 72 4.54 -6.41 -7.98
CA GLU A 72 3.94 -6.20 -9.30
C GLU A 72 2.94 -5.04 -9.31
N ARG A 73 2.34 -4.73 -8.15
CA ARG A 73 1.30 -3.69 -7.97
C ARG A 73 1.32 -3.12 -6.56
N ILE A 74 0.94 -1.86 -6.46
CA ILE A 74 0.67 -1.17 -5.20
C ILE A 74 -0.70 -1.63 -4.68
N PRO A 75 -0.79 -2.17 -3.44
CA PRO A 75 -2.05 -2.58 -2.84
C PRO A 75 -2.99 -1.37 -2.69
N TRP A 76 -4.29 -1.64 -2.49
CA TRP A 76 -5.25 -0.56 -2.23
C TRP A 76 -4.80 0.33 -1.07
N LEU A 77 -4.34 -0.27 0.02
CA LEU A 77 -3.72 0.38 1.16
C LEU A 77 -2.36 -0.26 1.41
N GLY A 78 -1.31 0.56 1.36
CA GLY A 78 0.07 0.16 1.67
C GLY A 78 0.72 1.17 2.61
N VAL A 79 1.59 0.69 3.51
CA VAL A 79 2.44 1.54 4.34
C VAL A 79 3.89 1.11 4.16
N TYR A 80 4.76 2.08 3.88
CA TYR A 80 6.14 1.86 3.48
C TYR A 80 7.07 2.59 4.43
N SER A 81 8.02 1.88 5.04
CA SER A 81 9.08 2.50 5.84
C SER A 81 10.25 2.96 4.97
N GLU A 82 11.22 3.64 5.59
CA GLU A 82 12.35 4.28 4.90
C GLU A 82 13.11 3.40 3.89
N PRO A 83 13.49 2.13 4.19
CA PRO A 83 14.14 1.27 3.21
C PRO A 83 13.35 1.08 1.91
N LEU A 84 12.02 0.99 1.99
CA LEU A 84 11.17 0.87 0.80
C LEU A 84 10.93 2.21 0.12
N ILE A 85 10.82 3.28 0.90
CA ILE A 85 10.73 4.64 0.37
C ILE A 85 11.96 4.96 -0.48
N ASP A 86 13.16 4.63 0.01
CA ASP A 86 14.42 4.83 -0.70
C ASP A 86 14.50 3.96 -1.96
N TRP A 87 14.06 2.71 -1.86
CA TRP A 87 13.98 1.80 -3.01
C TRP A 87 13.10 2.37 -4.13
N PHE A 88 11.96 2.96 -3.77
CA PHE A 88 11.03 3.57 -4.72
C PHE A 88 11.51 4.87 -5.37
N GLY A 89 12.62 5.47 -4.96
CA GLY A 89 13.05 6.78 -5.48
C GLY A 89 13.26 7.86 -4.43
N GLY A 90 13.07 7.53 -3.16
CA GLY A 90 13.20 8.47 -2.05
C GLY A 90 11.89 9.15 -1.69
N ARG A 91 11.93 9.86 -0.55
CA ARG A 91 10.74 10.39 0.13
C ARG A 91 9.88 11.30 -0.74
N ASP A 92 10.48 12.29 -1.41
CA ASP A 92 9.74 13.26 -2.23
C ASP A 92 8.99 12.55 -3.38
N HIS A 93 9.65 11.60 -4.05
CA HIS A 93 9.03 10.82 -5.13
C HIS A 93 7.83 10.01 -4.63
N VAL A 94 7.94 9.39 -3.46
CA VAL A 94 6.83 8.62 -2.88
C VAL A 94 5.68 9.54 -2.43
N LEU A 95 5.97 10.72 -1.89
CA LEU A 95 4.94 11.69 -1.51
C LEU A 95 4.15 12.26 -2.71
N GLU A 96 4.78 12.32 -3.88
CA GLU A 96 4.16 12.75 -5.14
C GLU A 96 3.31 11.67 -5.83
N THR A 97 3.20 10.48 -5.23
CA THR A 97 2.48 9.35 -5.83
C THR A 97 1.05 9.74 -6.21
N PRO A 98 0.63 9.54 -7.47
CA PRO A 98 -0.72 9.83 -7.92
C PRO A 98 -1.69 8.77 -7.37
N ALA A 99 -2.18 9.03 -6.16
CA ALA A 99 -3.09 8.19 -5.42
C ALA A 99 -4.24 9.03 -4.84
N TRP A 100 -5.29 8.36 -4.36
CA TRP A 100 -6.37 9.08 -3.67
C TRP A 100 -5.87 9.75 -2.38
N LYS A 101 -4.96 9.09 -1.66
CA LYS A 101 -4.34 9.67 -0.48
C LYS A 101 -2.90 9.21 -0.31
N VAL A 102 -2.04 10.15 0.01
CA VAL A 102 -0.66 9.93 0.45
C VAL A 102 -0.47 10.69 1.76
N THR A 103 0.08 10.04 2.78
CA THR A 103 0.23 10.66 4.11
C THR A 103 1.48 10.13 4.79
N GLU A 104 2.37 11.03 5.20
CA GLU A 104 3.49 10.70 6.07
C GLU A 104 2.99 10.52 7.52
N LEU A 105 3.49 9.48 8.18
CA LEU A 105 3.20 9.14 9.58
C LEU A 105 4.31 9.62 10.49
N GLU A 106 4.06 9.64 11.80
CA GLU A 106 5.00 10.17 12.80
C GLU A 106 6.35 9.43 12.85
N ASN A 107 6.38 8.15 12.51
CA ASN A 107 7.61 7.35 12.41
C ASN A 107 8.32 7.51 11.05
N GLY A 108 7.89 8.43 10.19
CA GLY A 108 8.47 8.66 8.86
C GLY A 108 8.07 7.64 7.80
N SER A 109 7.20 6.68 8.13
CA SER A 109 6.57 5.80 7.14
C SER A 109 5.55 6.58 6.30
N ILE A 110 5.32 6.15 5.05
CA ILE A 110 4.32 6.75 4.17
C ILE A 110 3.18 5.76 3.94
N LEU A 111 1.96 6.20 4.28
CA LEU A 111 0.70 5.54 3.94
C LEU A 111 0.24 6.00 2.54
N ILE A 112 -0.03 5.04 1.67
CA ILE A 112 -0.62 5.26 0.35
C ILE A 112 -1.96 4.52 0.27
N ILE A 113 -2.99 5.23 -0.17
CA ILE A 113 -4.31 4.67 -0.49
C ILE A 113 -4.60 5.00 -1.95
N THR A 114 -4.55 3.98 -2.83
CA THR A 114 -4.56 4.20 -4.28
C THR A 114 -5.90 4.72 -4.79
N THR A 115 -7.00 4.20 -4.26
CA THR A 115 -8.35 4.60 -4.64
C THR A 115 -9.25 4.74 -3.41
N ARG A 116 -10.23 5.64 -3.51
CA ARG A 116 -11.19 5.84 -2.41
C ARG A 116 -12.02 4.59 -2.10
N THR A 117 -12.50 3.89 -3.13
CA THR A 117 -13.26 2.65 -2.95
C THR A 117 -12.27 1.49 -2.89
N PRO A 118 -12.25 0.68 -1.81
CA PRO A 118 -11.34 -0.45 -1.69
C PRO A 118 -11.36 -1.36 -2.91
N TRP A 119 -10.17 -1.70 -3.41
CA TRP A 119 -9.94 -2.59 -4.56
C TRP A 119 -10.59 -2.13 -5.87
N LYS A 120 -10.98 -0.86 -6.00
CA LYS A 120 -11.42 -0.31 -7.28
C LYS A 120 -10.26 -0.36 -8.28
N GLY A 121 -10.49 -1.01 -9.42
CA GLY A 121 -9.46 -1.18 -10.44
C GLY A 121 -8.42 -2.26 -10.11
N TYR A 122 -8.72 -3.20 -9.21
CA TYR A 122 -7.79 -4.26 -8.77
C TYR A 122 -7.15 -5.09 -9.90
N HIS A 123 -7.85 -5.26 -11.04
CA HIS A 123 -7.33 -5.97 -12.22
C HIS A 123 -6.71 -5.05 -13.27
N SER A 124 -6.67 -3.76 -12.99
CA SER A 124 -6.13 -2.72 -13.86
C SER A 124 -4.82 -2.21 -13.29
N LYS A 125 -3.99 -1.60 -14.13
CA LYS A 125 -2.85 -0.82 -13.65
C LYS A 125 -3.37 0.54 -13.18
N LEU A 126 -2.97 0.97 -12.00
CA LEU A 126 -3.32 2.27 -11.43
C LEU A 126 -2.15 3.25 -11.60
N PRO A 127 -2.40 4.57 -11.59
CA PRO A 127 -1.33 5.56 -11.73
C PRO A 127 -0.21 5.41 -10.69
N ALA A 128 -0.54 4.95 -9.47
CA ALA A 128 0.45 4.66 -8.44
C ALA A 128 1.41 3.52 -8.82
N ASP A 129 0.95 2.53 -9.58
CA ASP A 129 1.80 1.44 -10.09
C ASP A 129 2.81 2.00 -11.09
N ASP A 130 2.35 2.79 -12.06
CA ASP A 130 3.23 3.44 -13.05
C ASP A 130 4.27 4.36 -12.40
N HIS A 131 3.90 5.06 -11.31
CA HIS A 131 4.77 6.01 -10.65
C HIS A 131 5.86 5.35 -9.79
N LEU A 132 5.51 4.26 -9.10
CA LEU A 132 6.40 3.61 -8.13
C LEU A 132 7.07 2.35 -8.68
N VAL A 133 6.30 1.42 -9.23
CA VAL A 133 6.79 0.10 -9.67
C VAL A 133 7.62 0.25 -10.94
N ASP A 134 7.07 0.88 -11.98
CA ASP A 134 7.81 1.04 -13.26
C ASP A 134 9.07 1.90 -13.10
N HIS A 135 9.08 2.84 -12.14
CA HIS A 135 10.26 3.63 -11.82
C HIS A 135 11.41 2.74 -11.33
N VAL A 136 11.11 1.78 -10.45
CA VAL A 136 12.09 0.81 -9.97
C VAL A 136 12.55 -0.08 -11.13
N GLU A 137 11.62 -0.67 -11.89
CA GLU A 137 11.96 -1.56 -13.01
C GLU A 137 12.86 -0.85 -14.03
N SER A 138 12.56 0.40 -14.36
CA SER A 138 13.37 1.22 -15.27
C SER A 138 14.78 1.48 -14.74
N ARG A 139 14.92 1.73 -13.44
CA ARG A 139 16.22 1.94 -12.78
C ARG A 139 17.05 0.67 -12.72
N GLU A 140 16.42 -0.46 -12.42
CA GLU A 140 17.09 -1.75 -12.43
C GLU A 140 17.57 -2.13 -13.82
N ALA A 141 16.73 -1.93 -14.85
CA ALA A 141 17.10 -2.14 -16.25
C ALA A 141 18.29 -1.26 -16.69
N ALA A 142 18.32 0.02 -16.28
CA ALA A 142 19.44 0.92 -16.56
C ALA A 142 20.75 0.44 -15.90
N ASN A 143 20.68 0.01 -14.63
CA ASN A 143 21.84 -0.51 -13.90
C ASN A 143 22.43 -1.79 -14.52
N VAL A 144 21.59 -2.65 -15.12
CA VAL A 144 22.05 -3.85 -15.83
C VAL A 144 22.81 -3.49 -17.11
N LEU A 145 22.36 -2.45 -17.85
CA LEU A 145 23.02 -1.99 -19.06
C LEU A 145 24.39 -1.35 -18.77
N GLU A 146 24.52 -0.60 -17.68
CA GLU A 146 25.78 0.03 -17.28
C GLU A 146 26.82 -0.96 -16.75
N ARG A 147 26.39 -2.07 -16.13
CA ARG A 147 27.29 -3.14 -15.65
C ARG A 147 27.67 -4.16 -16.73
N GLY A 148 27.04 -4.08 -17.91
CA GLY A 148 27.27 -4.95 -19.05
C GLY A 148 28.16 -4.38 -20.15
N SER A 149 28.70 -3.16 -20.00
CA SER A 149 29.71 -2.53 -20.88
C SER A 149 31.09 -2.51 -20.23
#